data_AF-A0A925A644-F1
#
_entry.id   AF-A0A925A644-F1
#
_cell.length_a   1.000
_cell.length_b   1.000
_cell.length_c   1.000
_cell.angle_alpha   90.00
_cell.angle_beta   90.00
_cell.angle_gamma   90.00
#
_symmetry.space_group_name_H-M   'P 1'
#
loop_
_entity.id
_entity.type
_entity.pdbx_description
1 polymer ?
#
loop_
_entity_poly.entity_id
_entity_poly.type
_entity_poly.pdbx_seq_one_letter_code
_entity_poly.pdbx_strand_id
1 'polypeptide(L)'
;MLARPIIRRLISTALVTVIALGSGLAIPHRASALGNFLWSSSNWYASSPNQRYYYEITVNSTGVLRNVNLGLPAGTGQTAALTYTTSIGGGATLIKHSNYIEYKVTKPYTVGAGWKLKITIIGLTNPPTSKNLTFQSTAWSTSNTVLANAISYPVSFALRPVYPAAVAYPVPDQPCSPTPYNIAAENQLAGQASGVTKAITATSQIEGFADRVSATCGQTVTLRVRTTDTSTAYRAEVFRLGYYGGVGSRLISNLGSFNTLAQPQSYTIPQISAADNTVREMVATNWRPGASFRVQPNWTPGVYRVRLTSSTGYQVVLPLIIRDDASTSEYLVVNGFNTYQAYNAWGGTSLYVNSLPSTLSASGTRPAVVDSFDRPYPRGTDGGNDSNDYGFVSWAEEHGLEVSYTTDNDLDHLGSTLQQHRTLVILAHAEYWTDQGRAAVANAVTSGMNLINLGTNQFYWRIEQHPGIVSGLPNRSIFTSRSGSTGLFRANGQPEQAILGEQYTGDWGAYGDVVAANNWLFAGTGL
;
A
#
# COMPACT_ATOMS: atom_id res chain seq x y z
N MET A 1 44.97 -44.91 -16.35
CA MET A 1 44.68 -46.36 -16.54
C MET A 1 43.66 -46.79 -15.51
N LEU A 2 42.46 -47.17 -15.99
CA LEU A 2 41.54 -48.22 -15.49
C LEU A 2 41.12 -48.20 -13.99
N ALA A 3 39.87 -48.34 -13.56
CA ALA A 3 38.56 -48.48 -14.18
C ALA A 3 37.50 -48.35 -13.05
N ARG A 4 36.34 -47.76 -13.35
CA ARG A 4 35.06 -47.95 -12.61
C ARG A 4 34.45 -49.30 -13.05
N PRO A 5 33.51 -49.98 -12.34
CA PRO A 5 32.18 -49.40 -12.01
C PRO A 5 31.27 -50.05 -10.90
N ILE A 6 30.07 -49.43 -10.69
CA ILE A 6 28.74 -50.06 -10.36
C ILE A 6 28.53 -50.54 -8.89
N ILE A 7 27.44 -50.35 -8.11
CA ILE A 7 26.02 -49.94 -8.28
C ILE A 7 25.31 -49.67 -6.90
N ARG A 8 24.37 -48.69 -6.88
CA ARG A 8 23.08 -48.51 -6.14
C ARG A 8 22.91 -48.35 -4.59
N ARG A 9 22.14 -47.27 -4.30
CA ARG A 9 20.96 -47.06 -3.38
C ARG A 9 21.19 -47.07 -1.86
N LEU A 10 21.01 -45.97 -1.11
CA LEU A 10 19.84 -45.11 -0.76
C LEU A 10 19.18 -45.50 0.58
N ILE A 11 19.07 -44.50 1.47
CA ILE A 11 18.13 -44.33 2.62
C ILE A 11 18.59 -45.09 3.88
N SER A 12 18.68 -44.56 5.11
CA SER A 12 18.09 -43.39 5.80
C SER A 12 18.84 -43.07 7.11
N THR A 13 18.55 -41.88 7.65
CA THR A 13 18.50 -41.50 9.08
C THR A 13 19.81 -41.33 9.86
N ALA A 14 20.23 -40.07 10.01
CA ALA A 14 20.85 -39.59 11.24
C ALA A 14 20.28 -38.20 11.58
N LEU A 15 19.80 -38.11 12.81
CA LEU A 15 19.25 -36.93 13.50
C LEU A 15 20.19 -35.72 13.40
N VAL A 16 19.61 -34.54 13.15
CA VAL A 16 20.16 -33.28 13.64
C VAL A 16 19.07 -32.58 14.43
N THR A 17 19.24 -32.57 15.73
CA THR A 17 18.52 -31.73 16.68
C THR A 17 18.91 -30.28 16.41
N VAL A 18 18.00 -29.49 15.83
CA VAL A 18 18.10 -28.03 15.82
C VAL A 18 17.11 -27.50 16.85
N ILE A 19 17.64 -26.91 17.91
CA ILE A 19 16.89 -26.07 18.85
C ILE A 19 16.45 -24.83 18.05
N ALA A 20 15.19 -24.82 17.62
CA ALA A 20 14.56 -23.66 17.00
C ALA A 20 14.00 -22.77 18.12
N LEU A 21 14.74 -21.71 18.46
CA LEU A 21 14.16 -20.54 19.11
C LEU A 21 13.37 -19.75 18.07
N GLY A 22 12.15 -19.39 18.47
CA GLY A 22 11.10 -18.91 17.58
C GLY A 22 11.34 -17.53 16.99
N SER A 23 10.68 -17.33 15.84
CA SER A 23 10.17 -16.09 15.24
C SER A 23 10.30 -16.22 13.72
N GLY A 24 9.17 -16.57 13.09
CA GLY A 24 9.06 -16.75 11.65
C GLY A 24 7.60 -16.57 11.26
N LEU A 25 7.15 -15.32 11.33
CA LEU A 25 5.88 -14.84 10.79
C LEU A 25 5.81 -15.21 9.30
N ALA A 26 5.18 -16.34 8.99
CA ALA A 26 4.64 -16.58 7.67
C ALA A 26 3.32 -15.82 7.58
N ILE A 27 3.30 -14.71 6.86
CA ILE A 27 2.09 -13.95 6.53
C ILE A 27 1.66 -14.38 5.11
N PRO A 28 0.57 -15.13 4.92
CA PRO A 28 0.04 -15.42 3.61
C PRO A 28 -1.21 -14.59 3.36
N HIS A 29 -1.11 -13.62 2.46
CA HIS A 29 -2.27 -13.20 1.68
C HIS A 29 -2.29 -14.07 0.43
N ARG A 30 -3.19 -15.05 0.38
CA ARG A 30 -3.41 -15.85 -0.82
C ARG A 30 -4.90 -15.92 -1.08
N ALA A 31 -5.35 -15.28 -2.17
CA ALA A 31 -6.44 -15.87 -2.92
C ALA A 31 -6.04 -17.31 -3.24
N SER A 32 -6.89 -18.27 -2.92
CA SER A 32 -6.65 -19.67 -3.28
C SER A 32 -7.07 -19.82 -4.72
N ALA A 33 -6.12 -19.86 -5.66
CA ALA A 33 -6.39 -20.15 -7.07
C ALA A 33 -5.63 -21.42 -7.49
N LEU A 34 -6.37 -22.49 -7.79
CA LEU A 34 -5.81 -23.79 -8.16
C LEU A 34 -6.69 -24.46 -9.21
N GLY A 35 -6.21 -24.56 -10.45
CA GLY A 35 -6.86 -25.27 -11.54
C GLY A 35 -8.31 -24.84 -11.78
N ASN A 36 -9.26 -25.53 -11.13
CA ASN A 36 -10.70 -25.36 -11.25
C ASN A 36 -11.35 -24.56 -10.10
N PHE A 37 -10.59 -23.97 -9.17
CA PHE A 37 -11.15 -23.27 -8.00
C PHE A 37 -10.47 -21.93 -7.69
N LEU A 38 -11.27 -20.87 -7.54
CA LEU A 38 -10.85 -19.61 -6.93
C LEU A 38 -11.70 -19.32 -5.68
N TRP A 39 -11.03 -18.97 -4.59
CA TRP A 39 -11.69 -18.51 -3.38
C TRP A 39 -10.98 -17.33 -2.72
N SER A 40 -11.77 -16.39 -2.19
CA SER A 40 -11.28 -15.27 -1.38
C SER A 40 -12.33 -14.81 -0.36
N SER A 41 -11.87 -14.07 0.65
CA SER A 41 -12.74 -13.33 1.57
C SER A 41 -12.56 -11.82 1.36
N SER A 42 -13.60 -11.03 1.66
CA SER A 42 -13.57 -9.56 1.62
C SER A 42 -12.49 -8.93 2.51
N ASN A 43 -12.10 -9.62 3.58
CA ASN A 43 -10.86 -9.35 4.30
C ASN A 43 -10.31 -10.65 4.91
N TRP A 44 -9.05 -10.60 5.33
CA TRP A 44 -8.33 -11.77 5.84
C TRP A 44 -8.13 -11.74 7.35
N TYR A 45 -8.86 -10.87 8.04
CA TYR A 45 -8.69 -10.70 9.48
C TYR A 45 -9.56 -11.71 10.25
N ALA A 46 -8.96 -12.44 11.17
CA ALA A 46 -9.62 -13.42 12.01
C ALA A 46 -10.76 -12.78 12.79
N SER A 47 -11.84 -13.54 12.98
CA SER A 47 -13.05 -13.08 13.67
C SER A 47 -13.74 -11.85 13.06
N SER A 48 -13.32 -11.37 11.88
CA SER A 48 -14.00 -10.24 11.23
C SER A 48 -15.44 -10.61 10.90
N PRO A 49 -16.43 -9.81 11.32
CA PRO A 49 -17.85 -10.05 11.03
C PRO A 49 -18.22 -9.57 9.62
N ASN A 50 -19.40 -9.99 9.14
CA ASN A 50 -20.02 -9.50 7.89
C ASN A 50 -19.14 -9.65 6.64
N GLN A 51 -18.42 -10.76 6.56
CA GLN A 51 -17.54 -11.10 5.46
C GLN A 51 -18.29 -11.61 4.25
N ARG A 52 -17.69 -11.36 3.10
CA ARG A 52 -18.11 -11.88 1.80
C ARG A 52 -17.11 -12.94 1.36
N TYR A 53 -17.56 -14.18 1.19
CA TYR A 53 -16.73 -15.27 0.69
C TYR A 53 -17.07 -15.49 -0.78
N TYR A 54 -16.07 -15.27 -1.64
CA TYR A 54 -16.17 -15.47 -3.08
C TYR A 54 -15.76 -16.88 -3.45
N TYR A 55 -16.55 -17.52 -4.31
CA TYR A 55 -16.27 -18.83 -4.89
C TYR A 55 -16.39 -18.74 -6.41
N GLU A 56 -15.38 -19.25 -7.11
CA GLU A 56 -15.46 -19.59 -8.52
C GLU A 56 -15.09 -21.06 -8.67
N ILE A 57 -16.07 -21.89 -9.06
CA ILE A 57 -15.89 -23.33 -9.20
C ILE A 57 -16.11 -23.69 -10.67
N THR A 58 -15.12 -24.31 -11.30
CA THR A 58 -15.24 -24.79 -12.69
C THR A 58 -15.92 -26.16 -12.68
N VAL A 59 -16.97 -26.29 -13.49
CA VAL A 59 -17.75 -27.51 -13.66
C VAL A 59 -16.96 -28.52 -14.48
N ASN A 60 -16.85 -29.75 -13.98
CA ASN A 60 -16.10 -30.83 -14.63
C ASN A 60 -16.97 -31.60 -15.64
N SER A 61 -18.29 -31.68 -15.41
CA SER A 61 -19.23 -32.44 -16.25
C SER A 61 -20.58 -31.73 -16.37
N THR A 62 -21.19 -31.84 -17.55
CA THR A 62 -22.51 -31.25 -17.85
C THR A 62 -23.62 -31.96 -17.05
N GLY A 63 -24.59 -31.20 -16.55
CA GLY A 63 -25.76 -31.77 -15.84
C GLY A 63 -26.73 -30.71 -15.32
N VAL A 64 -27.77 -31.14 -14.61
CA VAL A 64 -28.73 -30.25 -13.94
C VAL A 64 -28.33 -30.09 -12.49
N LEU A 65 -27.95 -28.88 -12.10
CA LEU A 65 -27.47 -28.53 -10.76
C LEU A 65 -28.61 -28.68 -9.72
N ARG A 66 -28.29 -29.32 -8.59
CA ARG A 66 -29.18 -29.43 -7.41
C ARG A 66 -28.73 -28.50 -6.29
N ASN A 67 -27.45 -28.56 -5.94
CA ASN A 67 -26.87 -27.74 -4.90
C ASN A 67 -25.35 -27.63 -5.09
N VAL A 68 -24.77 -26.59 -4.49
CA VAL A 68 -23.33 -26.42 -4.33
C VAL A 68 -23.03 -26.34 -2.84
N ASN A 69 -22.22 -27.26 -2.35
CA ASN A 69 -21.66 -27.18 -1.00
C ASN A 69 -20.41 -26.31 -1.10
N LEU A 70 -20.52 -25.07 -0.65
CA LEU A 70 -19.45 -24.07 -0.65
C LEU A 70 -18.62 -24.24 0.61
N GLY A 71 -17.44 -24.85 0.48
CA GLY A 71 -16.60 -25.19 1.62
C GLY A 71 -16.23 -23.97 2.45
N LEU A 72 -16.26 -24.13 3.77
CA LEU A 72 -15.86 -23.11 4.73
C LEU A 72 -14.55 -23.53 5.41
N PRO A 73 -13.60 -22.60 5.57
CA PRO A 73 -12.53 -22.77 6.55
C PRO A 73 -13.10 -23.11 7.93
N ALA A 74 -12.45 -24.03 8.63
CA ALA A 74 -12.89 -24.44 9.97
C ALA A 74 -12.90 -23.23 10.93
N GLY A 75 -14.00 -23.06 11.65
CA GLY A 75 -14.21 -21.93 12.57
C GLY A 75 -14.92 -20.72 11.96
N THR A 76 -15.32 -20.76 10.68
CA THR A 76 -16.14 -19.70 10.08
C THR A 76 -17.50 -19.59 10.79
N GLY A 77 -17.74 -18.40 11.34
CA GLY A 77 -18.98 -18.02 12.01
C GLY A 77 -20.02 -17.40 11.05
N GLN A 78 -21.12 -16.92 11.62
CA GLN A 78 -22.17 -16.18 10.94
C GLN A 78 -22.66 -15.07 11.88
N THR A 79 -22.61 -13.82 11.44
CA THR A 79 -23.02 -12.65 12.24
C THR A 79 -24.28 -11.98 11.74
N ALA A 80 -24.78 -12.36 10.58
CA ALA A 80 -26.00 -11.84 9.98
C ALA A 80 -26.76 -12.95 9.26
N ALA A 81 -28.00 -12.65 8.83
CA ALA A 81 -28.69 -13.51 7.88
C ALA A 81 -27.86 -13.66 6.61
N LEU A 82 -27.68 -14.90 6.12
CA LEU A 82 -26.89 -15.15 4.93
C LEU A 82 -27.63 -14.64 3.70
N THR A 83 -26.92 -13.89 2.86
CA THR A 83 -27.37 -13.51 1.52
C THR A 83 -26.32 -13.91 0.49
N TYR A 84 -26.66 -13.86 -0.79
CA TYR A 84 -25.75 -14.24 -1.85
C TYR A 84 -25.91 -13.40 -3.11
N THR A 85 -24.83 -13.34 -3.88
CA THR A 85 -24.86 -13.00 -5.31
C THR A 85 -24.32 -14.18 -6.11
N THR A 86 -24.80 -14.35 -7.34
CA THR A 86 -24.52 -15.57 -8.11
C THR A 86 -24.62 -15.36 -9.61
N SER A 87 -23.86 -16.13 -10.38
CA SER A 87 -24.05 -16.26 -11.84
C SER A 87 -25.15 -17.28 -12.21
N ILE A 88 -25.73 -17.97 -11.23
CA ILE A 88 -26.71 -19.04 -11.41
C ILE A 88 -28.13 -18.43 -11.39
N GLY A 89 -28.90 -18.65 -12.46
CA GLY A 89 -30.27 -18.16 -12.57
C GLY A 89 -31.27 -18.97 -11.74
N GLY A 90 -32.37 -18.33 -11.33
CA GLY A 90 -33.52 -19.03 -10.72
C GLY A 90 -33.55 -19.10 -9.20
N GLY A 91 -32.60 -18.45 -8.52
CA GLY A 91 -32.55 -18.32 -7.07
C GLY A 91 -32.06 -19.58 -6.35
N ALA A 92 -31.81 -19.43 -5.06
CA ALA A 92 -31.35 -20.46 -4.14
C ALA A 92 -31.75 -20.14 -2.70
N THR A 93 -31.82 -21.19 -1.88
CA THR A 93 -31.80 -21.08 -0.42
C THR A 93 -30.41 -21.40 0.10
N LEU A 94 -30.06 -20.81 1.24
CA LEU A 94 -28.77 -21.04 1.91
C LEU A 94 -29.00 -21.78 3.23
N ILE A 95 -28.24 -22.85 3.46
CA ILE A 95 -28.18 -23.54 4.75
C ILE A 95 -26.73 -23.59 5.21
N LYS A 96 -26.45 -23.06 6.41
CA LYS A 96 -25.10 -23.13 6.98
C LYS A 96 -24.88 -24.44 7.71
N HIS A 97 -23.81 -25.14 7.33
CA HIS A 97 -23.26 -26.25 8.08
C HIS A 97 -21.96 -25.83 8.78
N SER A 98 -21.32 -26.75 9.50
CA SER A 98 -20.07 -26.49 10.23
C SER A 98 -18.89 -26.19 9.31
N ASN A 99 -18.81 -26.87 8.16
CA ASN A 99 -17.68 -26.82 7.23
C ASN A 99 -18.05 -26.45 5.78
N TYR A 100 -19.32 -26.13 5.51
CA TYR A 100 -19.75 -25.59 4.21
C TYR A 100 -21.06 -24.80 4.33
N ILE A 101 -21.38 -24.01 3.31
CA ILE A 101 -22.73 -23.49 3.06
C ILE A 101 -23.35 -24.33 1.94
N GLU A 102 -24.51 -24.91 2.19
CA GLU A 102 -25.33 -25.49 1.14
C GLU A 102 -26.05 -24.35 0.40
N TYR A 103 -25.62 -24.09 -0.84
CA TYR A 103 -26.34 -23.27 -1.81
C TYR A 103 -27.27 -24.20 -2.59
N LYS A 104 -28.56 -24.24 -2.23
CA LYS A 104 -29.54 -25.14 -2.85
C LYS A 104 -30.37 -24.38 -3.88
N VAL A 105 -30.28 -24.77 -5.15
CA VAL A 105 -31.03 -24.06 -6.19
C VAL A 105 -32.53 -24.31 -6.03
N THR A 106 -33.33 -23.26 -6.23
CA THR A 106 -34.80 -23.34 -6.12
C THR A 106 -35.47 -23.70 -7.44
N LYS A 107 -34.72 -23.64 -8.56
CA LYS A 107 -35.18 -24.03 -9.89
C LYS A 107 -34.12 -24.90 -10.59
N PRO A 108 -34.51 -25.84 -11.46
CA PRO A 108 -33.56 -26.59 -12.27
C PRO A 108 -32.64 -25.65 -13.05
N TYR A 109 -31.33 -25.85 -12.95
CA TYR A 109 -30.34 -25.04 -13.65
C TYR A 109 -29.32 -25.94 -14.35
N THR A 110 -29.31 -25.93 -15.68
CA THR A 110 -28.38 -26.74 -16.47
C THR A 110 -27.02 -26.06 -16.54
N VAL A 111 -25.96 -26.82 -16.24
CA VAL A 111 -24.56 -26.37 -16.32
C VAL A 111 -23.80 -27.21 -17.33
N GLY A 112 -22.87 -26.60 -18.05
CA GLY A 112 -21.95 -27.28 -18.98
C GLY A 112 -20.58 -27.53 -18.36
N ALA A 113 -19.87 -28.56 -18.85
CA ALA A 113 -18.46 -28.74 -18.54
C ALA A 113 -17.63 -27.50 -18.95
N GLY A 114 -16.69 -27.10 -18.10
CA GLY A 114 -15.87 -25.89 -18.25
C GLY A 114 -16.54 -24.58 -17.79
N TRP A 115 -17.83 -24.60 -17.44
CA TRP A 115 -18.51 -23.40 -16.94
C TRP A 115 -18.03 -23.03 -15.54
N LYS A 116 -17.99 -21.73 -15.25
CA LYS A 116 -17.58 -21.19 -13.95
C LYS A 116 -18.80 -20.78 -13.14
N LEU A 117 -19.06 -21.49 -12.04
CA LEU A 117 -20.07 -21.12 -11.06
C LEU A 117 -19.49 -20.07 -10.14
N LYS A 118 -19.95 -18.83 -10.26
CA LYS A 118 -19.53 -17.72 -9.40
C LYS A 118 -20.60 -17.49 -8.34
N ILE A 119 -20.27 -17.71 -7.08
CA ILE A 119 -21.19 -17.54 -5.96
C ILE A 119 -20.46 -16.75 -4.86
N THR A 120 -21.09 -15.68 -4.36
CA THR A 120 -20.59 -14.94 -3.20
C THR A 120 -21.56 -15.13 -2.05
N ILE A 121 -21.07 -15.55 -0.89
CA ILE A 121 -21.86 -15.63 0.35
C ILE A 121 -21.53 -14.43 1.23
N ILE A 122 -22.55 -13.75 1.72
CA ILE A 122 -22.45 -12.54 2.54
C ILE A 122 -23.03 -12.85 3.93
N GLY A 123 -22.40 -12.32 4.98
CA GLY A 123 -22.88 -12.44 6.38
C GLY A 123 -22.07 -13.42 7.24
N LEU A 124 -20.91 -13.84 6.77
CA LEU A 124 -20.03 -14.79 7.47
C LEU A 124 -19.05 -14.07 8.41
N THR A 125 -18.46 -14.83 9.32
CA THR A 125 -17.36 -14.35 10.17
C THR A 125 -16.11 -15.15 9.87
N ASN A 126 -14.97 -14.49 9.69
CA ASN A 126 -13.70 -15.20 9.51
C ASN A 126 -13.38 -16.10 10.71
N PRO A 127 -12.72 -17.25 10.51
CA PRO A 127 -12.22 -18.08 11.59
C PRO A 127 -11.41 -17.29 12.60
N PRO A 128 -11.42 -17.69 13.89
CA PRO A 128 -10.66 -17.02 14.95
C PRO A 128 -9.17 -17.41 14.96
N THR A 129 -8.65 -18.03 13.89
CA THR A 129 -7.32 -18.63 13.86
C THR A 129 -6.53 -18.25 12.62
N SER A 130 -5.21 -18.08 12.80
CA SER A 130 -4.24 -17.85 11.73
C SER A 130 -3.63 -19.12 11.16
N LYS A 131 -4.12 -20.30 11.55
CA LYS A 131 -3.66 -21.56 10.98
C LYS A 131 -3.99 -21.61 9.49
N ASN A 132 -3.13 -22.31 8.75
CA ASN A 132 -3.42 -22.72 7.38
C ASN A 132 -4.59 -23.72 7.41
N LEU A 133 -5.69 -23.34 6.80
CA LEU A 133 -6.93 -24.10 6.68
C LEU A 133 -7.12 -24.49 5.22
N THR A 134 -7.56 -25.72 4.99
CA THR A 134 -8.01 -26.19 3.68
C THR A 134 -9.46 -26.61 3.77
N PHE A 135 -10.21 -26.37 2.72
CA PHE A 135 -11.62 -26.75 2.63
C PHE A 135 -11.96 -27.15 1.21
N GLN A 136 -13.12 -27.80 1.06
CA GLN A 136 -13.55 -28.37 -0.21
C GLN A 136 -14.93 -27.87 -0.56
N SER A 137 -15.11 -27.51 -1.83
CA SER A 137 -16.41 -27.19 -2.41
C SER A 137 -16.81 -28.26 -3.44
N THR A 138 -18.09 -28.61 -3.46
CA THR A 138 -18.62 -29.67 -4.33
C THR A 138 -19.96 -29.25 -4.92
N ALA A 139 -20.11 -29.37 -6.24
CA ALA A 139 -21.38 -29.18 -6.93
C ALA A 139 -22.02 -30.54 -7.26
N TRP A 140 -23.32 -30.68 -7.03
CA TRP A 140 -24.05 -31.94 -7.22
C TRP A 140 -25.20 -31.76 -8.20
N SER A 141 -25.45 -32.81 -8.98
CA SER A 141 -26.61 -32.88 -9.87
C SER A 141 -27.87 -33.35 -9.15
N THR A 142 -29.01 -33.20 -9.82
CA THR A 142 -30.29 -33.80 -9.39
C THR A 142 -30.26 -35.34 -9.40
N SER A 143 -29.35 -35.96 -10.17
CA SER A 143 -29.12 -37.41 -10.21
C SER A 143 -28.07 -37.89 -9.20
N ASN A 144 -27.69 -37.07 -8.20
CA ASN A 144 -26.67 -37.39 -7.20
C ASN A 144 -25.25 -37.61 -7.76
N THR A 145 -24.94 -37.09 -8.94
CA THR A 145 -23.58 -37.14 -9.51
C THR A 145 -22.82 -35.86 -9.18
N VAL A 146 -21.52 -35.98 -8.92
CA VAL A 146 -20.64 -34.81 -8.70
C VAL A 146 -20.39 -34.12 -10.05
N LEU A 147 -20.78 -32.84 -10.13
CA LEU A 147 -20.56 -31.98 -11.30
C LEU A 147 -19.27 -31.17 -11.19
N ALA A 148 -18.83 -30.85 -9.97
CA ALA A 148 -17.56 -30.19 -9.71
C ALA A 148 -17.03 -30.58 -8.33
N ASN A 149 -15.71 -30.68 -8.22
CA ASN A 149 -15.01 -30.88 -6.96
C ASN A 149 -13.78 -29.98 -6.94
N ALA A 150 -13.67 -29.16 -5.90
CA ALA A 150 -12.71 -28.08 -5.81
C ALA A 150 -12.13 -28.03 -4.40
N ILE A 151 -10.81 -28.10 -4.27
CA ILE A 151 -10.10 -28.02 -2.98
C ILE A 151 -9.34 -26.70 -2.93
N SER A 152 -9.46 -25.99 -1.82
CA SER A 152 -8.70 -24.77 -1.60
C SER A 152 -7.21 -25.08 -1.45
N TYR A 153 -6.36 -24.18 -1.93
CA TYR A 153 -5.03 -24.03 -1.33
C TYR A 153 -5.18 -23.71 0.16
N PRO A 154 -4.14 -23.97 0.97
CA PRO A 154 -4.14 -23.52 2.35
C PRO A 154 -4.37 -22.00 2.43
N VAL A 155 -5.39 -21.61 3.18
CA VAL A 155 -5.75 -20.21 3.47
C VAL A 155 -5.55 -19.94 4.95
N SER A 156 -5.18 -18.72 5.30
CA SER A 156 -4.99 -18.32 6.69
C SER A 156 -5.63 -16.97 6.92
N PHE A 157 -6.13 -16.76 8.13
CA PHE A 157 -6.70 -15.48 8.55
C PHE A 157 -5.74 -14.80 9.52
N ALA A 158 -5.18 -13.67 9.14
CA ALA A 158 -4.38 -12.87 10.04
C ALA A 158 -5.20 -12.56 11.28
N LEU A 159 -4.75 -12.94 12.48
CA LEU A 159 -5.38 -12.43 13.68
C LEU A 159 -5.47 -10.91 13.54
N ARG A 160 -6.66 -10.32 13.77
CA ARG A 160 -6.72 -8.86 13.92
C ARG A 160 -5.63 -8.54 14.91
N PRO A 161 -4.66 -7.66 14.58
CA PRO A 161 -3.90 -7.08 15.65
C PRO A 161 -4.97 -6.53 16.60
N VAL A 162 -5.05 -7.08 17.82
CA VAL A 162 -5.47 -6.25 18.93
C VAL A 162 -4.46 -5.13 18.82
N TYR A 163 -4.85 -4.00 18.23
CA TYR A 163 -3.99 -2.84 18.25
C TYR A 163 -3.71 -2.65 19.73
N PRO A 164 -2.49 -2.89 20.21
CA PRO A 164 -2.09 -2.21 21.43
C PRO A 164 -2.31 -0.72 21.10
N ALA A 165 -2.68 0.09 22.08
CA ALA A 165 -2.59 1.54 21.92
C ALA A 165 -1.24 1.87 21.28
N ALA A 166 -1.22 2.23 19.98
CA ALA A 166 -0.06 2.15 19.10
C ALA A 166 0.79 0.87 19.29
N VAL A 167 1.03 0.06 18.24
CA VAL A 167 2.32 -0.65 18.26
C VAL A 167 3.34 0.48 18.15
N ALA A 168 3.87 0.93 19.29
CA ALA A 168 5.12 1.66 19.31
C ALA A 168 6.05 0.79 18.46
N TYR A 169 6.42 1.29 17.29
CA TYR A 169 7.58 0.76 16.61
C TYR A 169 8.66 0.65 17.69
N PRO A 170 9.25 -0.53 17.94
CA PRO A 170 10.37 -0.60 18.86
C PRO A 170 11.55 0.08 18.18
N VAL A 171 11.53 1.41 18.18
CA VAL A 171 12.69 2.28 18.07
C VAL A 171 12.37 3.51 18.94
N PRO A 172 12.66 3.48 20.25
CA PRO A 172 12.91 4.70 20.98
C PRO A 172 14.33 5.21 20.65
N ASP A 173 14.41 6.50 20.36
CA ASP A 173 15.40 7.44 20.90
C ASP A 173 16.87 7.23 20.55
N GLN A 174 17.20 7.07 19.27
CA GLN A 174 18.45 7.66 18.81
C GLN A 174 18.10 8.78 17.85
N PRO A 175 18.20 10.06 18.28
CA PRO A 175 18.11 11.15 17.33
C PRO A 175 19.11 10.85 16.22
N CYS A 176 18.70 11.13 15.00
CA CYS A 176 19.70 11.31 13.97
C CYS A 176 20.63 12.39 14.54
N SER A 177 21.92 12.11 14.76
CA SER A 177 22.91 13.01 15.39
C SER A 177 22.57 13.51 16.81
N PRO A 178 23.54 13.58 17.74
CA PRO A 178 23.34 14.21 19.06
C PRO A 178 23.31 15.76 18.98
N THR A 179 23.57 16.34 17.81
CA THR A 179 23.58 17.80 17.60
C THR A 179 22.37 18.20 16.76
N PRO A 180 21.60 19.25 17.15
CA PRO A 180 20.52 19.77 16.34
C PRO A 180 20.96 20.02 14.90
N TYR A 181 20.12 19.62 13.95
CA TYR A 181 20.40 19.79 12.54
C TYR A 181 20.47 21.25 12.15
N ASN A 182 21.60 21.65 11.59
CA ASN A 182 21.79 22.98 11.07
C ASN A 182 21.72 22.93 9.53
N ILE A 183 20.58 23.33 8.99
CA ILE A 183 20.33 23.41 7.54
C ILE A 183 21.31 24.37 6.86
N ALA A 184 21.68 25.48 7.50
CA ALA A 184 22.66 26.40 6.93
C ALA A 184 24.03 25.72 6.80
N ALA A 185 24.45 24.91 7.77
CA ALA A 185 25.69 24.13 7.69
C ALA A 185 25.62 23.01 6.63
N GLU A 186 24.49 22.30 6.55
CA GLU A 186 24.24 21.32 5.49
C GLU A 186 24.34 21.97 4.09
N ASN A 187 23.81 23.18 3.92
CA ASN A 187 23.86 23.93 2.67
C ASN A 187 25.25 24.43 2.27
N GLN A 188 26.22 24.45 3.20
CA GLN A 188 27.62 24.72 2.85
C GLN A 188 28.32 23.50 2.22
N LEU A 189 27.73 22.31 2.32
CA LEU A 189 28.28 21.11 1.69
C LEU A 189 28.07 21.17 0.17
N ALA A 190 29.02 20.59 -0.57
CA ALA A 190 28.95 20.57 -2.03
C ALA A 190 27.71 19.79 -2.52
N GLY A 191 26.85 20.48 -3.26
CA GLY A 191 25.77 19.84 -4.03
C GLY A 191 26.31 19.07 -5.23
N GLN A 192 25.47 18.20 -5.79
CA GLN A 192 25.73 17.47 -7.02
C GLN A 192 24.53 17.57 -7.96
N ALA A 193 24.73 18.19 -9.13
CA ALA A 193 23.73 18.19 -10.19
C ALA A 193 23.55 16.76 -10.73
N SER A 194 22.39 16.17 -10.45
CA SER A 194 22.15 14.73 -10.67
C SER A 194 20.85 14.44 -11.43
N GLY A 195 20.05 15.48 -11.72
CA GLY A 195 18.72 15.34 -12.32
C GLY A 195 17.66 14.78 -11.36
N VAL A 196 18.03 14.44 -10.12
CA VAL A 196 17.11 13.84 -9.15
C VAL A 196 16.17 14.85 -8.50
N THR A 197 16.27 16.15 -8.79
CA THR A 197 15.29 17.16 -8.33
C THR A 197 13.96 17.02 -9.06
N LYS A 198 13.94 16.38 -10.23
CA LYS A 198 12.71 16.05 -10.97
C LYS A 198 12.46 14.55 -10.96
N ALA A 199 11.18 14.18 -11.05
CA ALA A 199 10.81 12.80 -11.26
C ALA A 199 11.35 12.33 -12.63
N ILE A 200 12.12 11.24 -12.64
CA ILE A 200 12.60 10.64 -13.88
C ILE A 200 11.52 9.70 -14.38
N THR A 201 11.05 9.91 -15.61
CA THR A 201 10.05 9.01 -16.22
C THR A 201 10.63 7.60 -16.25
N ALA A 202 10.03 6.69 -15.48
CA ALA A 202 10.51 5.33 -15.40
C ALA A 202 10.23 4.66 -16.75
N THR A 203 11.23 3.98 -17.29
CA THR A 203 11.02 3.05 -18.39
C THR A 203 10.79 1.67 -17.79
N SER A 204 10.21 0.75 -18.56
CA SER A 204 10.13 -0.65 -18.12
C SER A 204 11.50 -1.33 -17.97
N GLN A 205 12.61 -0.65 -18.31
CA GLN A 205 13.97 -1.18 -18.28
C GLN A 205 14.55 -1.27 -16.87
N ILE A 206 14.20 -0.34 -16.00
CA ILE A 206 14.51 -0.39 -14.57
C ILE A 206 13.40 0.25 -13.75
N GLU A 207 12.93 -0.50 -12.77
CA GLU A 207 11.82 -0.13 -11.89
C GLU A 207 12.17 -0.51 -10.46
N GLY A 208 11.62 0.20 -9.49
CA GLY A 208 11.78 -0.18 -8.10
C GLY A 208 10.91 0.59 -7.14
N PHE A 209 10.97 0.18 -5.88
CA PHE A 209 10.34 0.84 -4.75
C PHE A 209 11.10 0.49 -3.46
N ALA A 210 10.98 1.34 -2.44
CA ALA A 210 11.47 1.07 -1.09
C ALA A 210 10.40 0.35 -0.26
N ASP A 211 10.82 -0.51 0.66
CA ASP A 211 9.94 -1.24 1.60
C ASP A 211 9.26 -0.35 2.65
N ARG A 212 9.58 0.94 2.65
CA ARG A 212 9.02 2.00 3.49
C ARG A 212 9.06 3.34 2.76
N VAL A 213 8.19 4.26 3.15
CA VAL A 213 8.13 5.63 2.60
C VAL A 213 8.96 6.62 3.41
N SER A 214 9.25 6.28 4.65
CA SER A 214 10.12 7.04 5.54
C SER A 214 11.00 6.13 6.38
N ALA A 215 12.10 6.67 6.90
CA ALA A 215 12.99 5.99 7.83
C ALA A 215 13.59 6.99 8.82
N THR A 216 13.95 6.52 10.01
CA THR A 216 14.79 7.26 10.96
C THR A 216 16.16 6.58 11.11
N CYS A 217 17.08 7.20 11.82
CA CYS A 217 18.44 6.72 11.96
C CYS A 217 18.52 5.32 12.57
N GLY A 218 19.47 4.54 12.07
CA GLY A 218 19.64 3.14 12.44
C GLY A 218 18.69 2.17 11.74
N GLN A 219 17.57 2.65 11.16
CA GLN A 219 16.69 1.80 10.36
C GLN A 219 17.34 1.43 9.01
N THR A 220 16.95 0.27 8.51
CA THR A 220 17.36 -0.22 7.19
C THR A 220 16.23 -0.03 6.19
N VAL A 221 16.55 0.59 5.06
CA VAL A 221 15.67 0.72 3.89
C VAL A 221 16.04 -0.39 2.91
N THR A 222 15.05 -1.18 2.51
CA THR A 222 15.23 -2.24 1.51
C THR A 222 14.65 -1.81 0.18
N LEU A 223 15.45 -1.90 -0.88
CA LEU A 223 15.05 -1.59 -2.24
C LEU A 223 14.65 -2.88 -2.96
N ARG A 224 13.45 -2.88 -3.54
CA ARG A 224 12.98 -3.93 -4.46
C ARG A 224 13.15 -3.41 -5.88
N VAL A 225 13.97 -4.09 -6.68
CA VAL A 225 14.39 -3.61 -8.00
C VAL A 225 14.15 -4.67 -9.06
N ARG A 226 13.58 -4.27 -10.19
CA ARG A 226 13.43 -5.09 -11.39
C ARG A 226 14.15 -4.40 -12.54
N THR A 227 14.87 -5.18 -13.33
CA THR A 227 15.41 -4.77 -14.62
C THR A 227 14.93 -5.72 -15.71
N THR A 228 14.88 -5.24 -16.96
CA THR A 228 14.65 -6.09 -18.14
C THR A 228 15.88 -6.90 -18.49
N ASP A 229 17.05 -6.25 -18.48
CA ASP A 229 18.33 -6.94 -18.56
C ASP A 229 18.67 -7.53 -17.18
N THR A 230 18.69 -8.86 -17.10
CA THR A 230 19.01 -9.61 -15.89
C THR A 230 20.45 -10.14 -15.87
N SER A 231 21.26 -9.77 -16.87
CA SER A 231 22.64 -10.22 -17.04
C SER A 231 23.68 -9.22 -16.55
N THR A 232 23.28 -7.97 -16.30
CA THR A 232 24.20 -6.89 -15.95
C THR A 232 23.75 -6.17 -14.68
N ALA A 233 24.73 -5.78 -13.85
CA ALA A 233 24.44 -5.08 -12.59
C ALA A 233 23.84 -3.68 -12.81
N TYR A 234 22.99 -3.25 -11.89
CA TYR A 234 22.50 -1.86 -11.80
C TYR A 234 23.24 -1.11 -10.69
N ARG A 235 23.25 0.22 -10.72
CA ARG A 235 23.77 1.07 -9.64
C ARG A 235 22.65 1.69 -8.82
N ALA A 236 22.91 1.90 -7.53
CA ALA A 236 22.01 2.62 -6.63
C ALA A 236 22.76 3.74 -5.89
N GLU A 237 22.17 4.93 -5.84
CA GLU A 237 22.74 6.12 -5.22
C GLU A 237 21.65 6.82 -4.41
N VAL A 238 22.01 7.34 -3.23
CA VAL A 238 21.10 8.03 -2.32
C VAL A 238 21.42 9.51 -2.32
N PHE A 239 20.44 10.34 -2.66
CA PHE A 239 20.53 11.79 -2.68
C PHE A 239 19.61 12.41 -1.63
N ARG A 240 20.10 13.45 -0.94
CA ARG A 240 19.26 14.38 -0.18
C ARG A 240 18.93 15.56 -1.08
N LEU A 241 17.66 15.98 -1.09
CA LEU A 241 17.21 17.17 -1.76
C LEU A 241 17.29 18.36 -0.81
N GLY A 242 17.60 19.54 -1.34
CA GLY A 242 17.86 20.75 -0.54
C GLY A 242 18.37 21.90 -1.41
N TYR A 243 18.79 23.02 -0.83
CA TYR A 243 19.24 24.17 -1.61
C TYR A 243 20.62 23.97 -2.26
N TYR A 244 21.65 23.70 -1.45
CA TYR A 244 23.03 23.48 -1.89
C TYR A 244 23.55 24.51 -2.92
N GLY A 245 23.36 25.81 -2.65
CA GLY A 245 23.78 26.89 -3.57
C GLY A 245 23.03 26.90 -4.90
N GLY A 246 21.78 26.44 -4.91
CA GLY A 246 20.93 26.31 -6.10
C GLY A 246 21.14 25.03 -6.91
N VAL A 247 22.04 24.13 -6.49
CA VAL A 247 22.28 22.85 -7.18
C VAL A 247 21.16 21.84 -6.96
N GLY A 248 20.52 21.90 -5.78
CA GLY A 248 19.26 21.23 -5.52
C GLY A 248 19.32 19.82 -4.92
N SER A 249 20.50 19.19 -4.90
CA SER A 249 20.68 17.89 -4.26
C SER A 249 22.13 17.64 -3.87
N ARG A 250 22.36 16.78 -2.90
CA ARG A 250 23.69 16.26 -2.52
C ARG A 250 23.70 14.74 -2.56
N LEU A 251 24.77 14.16 -3.10
CA LEU A 251 25.01 12.71 -3.00
C LEU A 251 25.38 12.38 -1.56
N ILE A 252 24.54 11.57 -0.91
CA ILE A 252 24.72 11.14 0.48
C ILE A 252 25.49 9.83 0.52
N SER A 253 25.16 8.91 -0.37
CA SER A 253 25.81 7.60 -0.42
C SER A 253 25.75 7.02 -1.82
N ASN A 254 26.90 6.55 -2.31
CA ASN A 254 26.97 5.66 -3.46
C ASN A 254 26.92 4.22 -2.92
N LEU A 255 25.80 3.52 -3.15
CA LEU A 255 25.62 2.16 -2.64
C LEU A 255 26.36 1.13 -3.49
N GLY A 256 26.89 1.54 -4.66
CA GLY A 256 27.63 0.68 -5.58
C GLY A 256 26.73 -0.02 -6.60
N SER A 257 27.26 -1.13 -7.14
CA SER A 257 26.60 -1.96 -8.14
C SER A 257 26.01 -3.23 -7.53
N PHE A 258 24.80 -3.58 -7.94
CA PHE A 258 24.04 -4.72 -7.44
C PHE A 258 23.67 -5.65 -8.58
N ASN A 259 23.78 -6.95 -8.33
CA ASN A 259 23.33 -7.97 -9.27
C ASN A 259 21.82 -7.89 -9.44
N THR A 260 21.37 -8.02 -10.68
CA THR A 260 19.95 -8.08 -11.01
C THR A 260 19.35 -9.42 -10.59
N LEU A 261 18.10 -9.40 -10.15
CA LEU A 261 17.36 -10.60 -9.78
C LEU A 261 16.19 -10.81 -10.73
N ALA A 262 15.96 -12.06 -11.13
CA ALA A 262 14.69 -12.44 -11.73
C ALA A 262 13.59 -12.23 -10.68
N GLN A 263 12.70 -11.27 -10.95
CA GLN A 263 11.61 -10.92 -10.05
C GLN A 263 10.34 -11.70 -10.38
N PRO A 264 9.56 -12.12 -9.36
CA PRO A 264 8.24 -12.68 -9.57
C PRO A 264 7.32 -11.66 -10.28
N GLN A 265 6.37 -12.20 -11.06
CA GLN A 265 5.35 -11.38 -11.71
C GLN A 265 4.50 -10.66 -10.65
N SER A 266 4.04 -9.45 -11.00
CA SER A 266 3.06 -8.72 -10.18
C SER A 266 1.77 -9.50 -10.00
N TYR A 267 1.12 -9.28 -8.87
CA TYR A 267 -0.21 -9.80 -8.57
C TYR A 267 -1.27 -8.79 -8.97
N THR A 268 -2.27 -9.25 -9.70
CA THR A 268 -3.56 -8.55 -9.83
C THR A 268 -4.51 -9.18 -8.81
N ILE A 269 -4.96 -8.40 -7.84
CA ILE A 269 -5.73 -8.89 -6.69
C ILE A 269 -7.13 -8.29 -6.74
N PRO A 270 -8.19 -9.12 -6.87
CA PRO A 270 -9.56 -8.63 -6.86
C PRO A 270 -9.95 -8.11 -5.48
N GLN A 271 -10.61 -6.97 -5.46
CA GLN A 271 -11.17 -6.28 -4.30
C GLN A 271 -12.65 -6.04 -4.53
N ILE A 272 -13.47 -6.14 -3.49
CA ILE A 272 -14.90 -5.81 -3.60
C ILE A 272 -15.11 -4.40 -3.10
N SER A 273 -15.67 -3.54 -3.95
CA SER A 273 -16.12 -2.22 -3.52
C SER A 273 -17.27 -2.35 -2.55
N ALA A 274 -17.12 -1.77 -1.36
CA ALA A 274 -18.22 -1.68 -0.40
C ALA A 274 -19.34 -0.74 -0.89
N ALA A 275 -19.04 0.18 -1.81
CA ALA A 275 -19.97 1.18 -2.34
C ALA A 275 -21.11 0.56 -3.15
N ASP A 276 -20.75 -0.37 -4.03
CA ASP A 276 -21.65 -0.88 -5.08
C ASP A 276 -21.50 -2.39 -5.32
N ASN A 277 -20.76 -3.08 -4.46
CA ASN A 277 -20.57 -4.53 -4.47
C ASN A 277 -19.96 -5.08 -5.78
N THR A 278 -19.23 -4.25 -6.51
CA THR A 278 -18.51 -4.67 -7.72
C THR A 278 -17.08 -5.10 -7.44
N VAL A 279 -16.56 -6.00 -8.28
CA VAL A 279 -15.15 -6.39 -8.27
C VAL A 279 -14.32 -5.30 -8.94
N ARG A 280 -13.23 -4.92 -8.28
CA ARG A 280 -12.20 -3.99 -8.72
C ARG A 280 -10.85 -4.67 -8.56
N GLU A 281 -9.82 -4.15 -9.21
CA GLU A 281 -8.51 -4.81 -9.20
C GLU A 281 -7.45 -3.83 -8.71
N MET A 282 -6.61 -4.31 -7.80
CA MET A 282 -5.37 -3.63 -7.40
C MET A 282 -4.17 -4.42 -7.90
N VAL A 283 -3.01 -3.75 -7.96
CA VAL A 283 -1.74 -4.41 -8.33
C VAL A 283 -0.70 -4.23 -7.22
N ALA A 284 0.03 -5.30 -6.92
CA ALA A 284 1.14 -5.32 -5.98
C ALA A 284 2.22 -6.32 -6.41
N THR A 285 3.39 -6.27 -5.77
CA THR A 285 4.51 -7.18 -6.05
C THR A 285 5.06 -7.80 -4.77
N ASN A 286 5.65 -9.00 -4.87
CA ASN A 286 6.52 -9.59 -3.83
C ASN A 286 7.97 -9.69 -4.30
N TRP A 287 8.44 -8.69 -5.05
CA TRP A 287 9.80 -8.69 -5.57
C TRP A 287 10.80 -8.93 -4.44
N ARG A 288 11.82 -9.75 -4.68
CA ARG A 288 12.91 -10.06 -3.75
C ARG A 288 13.76 -8.81 -3.49
N PRO A 289 14.40 -8.67 -2.31
CA PRO A 289 15.32 -7.56 -2.01
C PRO A 289 16.45 -7.51 -3.04
N GLY A 290 16.66 -6.36 -3.68
CA GLY A 290 17.76 -6.15 -4.63
C GLY A 290 18.95 -5.44 -3.99
N ALA A 291 18.68 -4.44 -3.15
CA ALA A 291 19.69 -3.68 -2.42
C ALA A 291 19.12 -3.20 -1.08
N SER A 292 19.98 -2.78 -0.16
CA SER A 292 19.56 -2.13 1.08
C SER A 292 20.63 -1.17 1.56
N PHE A 293 20.22 -0.23 2.41
CA PHE A 293 21.13 0.64 3.13
C PHE A 293 20.58 0.96 4.52
N ARG A 294 21.49 1.22 5.45
CA ARG A 294 21.16 1.67 6.80
C ARG A 294 21.32 3.18 6.88
N VAL A 295 20.29 3.87 7.38
CA VAL A 295 20.32 5.31 7.62
C VAL A 295 21.35 5.58 8.71
N GLN A 296 22.40 6.33 8.39
CA GLN A 296 23.49 6.60 9.32
C GLN A 296 23.14 7.79 10.22
N PRO A 297 23.67 7.85 11.46
CA PRO A 297 23.40 8.97 12.37
C PRO A 297 23.81 10.35 11.84
N ASN A 298 24.73 10.43 10.88
CA ASN A 298 25.20 11.68 10.27
C ASN A 298 24.40 12.10 9.03
N TRP A 299 23.32 11.39 8.69
CA TRP A 299 22.44 11.79 7.59
C TRP A 299 21.48 12.86 8.07
N THR A 300 21.60 14.06 7.51
CA THR A 300 20.68 15.17 7.78
C THR A 300 19.25 14.78 7.38
N PRO A 301 18.25 14.80 8.29
CA PRO A 301 16.85 14.61 7.97
C PRO A 301 16.41 15.49 6.81
N GLY A 302 15.45 15.00 6.03
CA GLY A 302 15.13 15.63 4.77
C GLY A 302 14.30 14.79 3.84
N VAL A 303 14.04 15.39 2.68
CA VAL A 303 13.51 14.71 1.51
C VAL A 303 14.68 14.04 0.77
N TYR A 304 14.56 12.74 0.54
CA TYR A 304 15.58 11.94 -0.11
C TYR A 304 15.02 11.28 -1.37
N ARG A 305 15.91 11.02 -2.33
CA ARG A 305 15.63 10.19 -3.50
C ARG A 305 16.72 9.15 -3.68
N VAL A 306 16.30 7.92 -3.93
CA VAL A 306 17.21 6.83 -4.31
C VAL A 306 17.17 6.67 -5.81
N ARG A 307 18.26 7.00 -6.49
CA ARG A 307 18.40 6.82 -7.94
C ARG A 307 18.88 5.42 -8.23
N LEU A 308 18.14 4.70 -9.07
CA LEU A 308 18.55 3.44 -9.66
C LEU A 308 18.96 3.69 -11.11
N THR A 309 20.12 3.17 -11.52
CA THR A 309 20.62 3.28 -12.91
C THR A 309 20.94 1.89 -13.46
N SER A 310 20.28 1.49 -14.54
CA SER A 310 20.60 0.25 -15.26
C SER A 310 21.98 0.34 -15.94
N SER A 311 22.51 -0.81 -16.34
CA SER A 311 23.77 -0.90 -17.12
C SER A 311 23.73 -0.14 -18.44
N THR A 312 22.55 -0.01 -19.05
CA THR A 312 22.31 0.71 -20.31
C THR A 312 21.94 2.18 -20.11
N GLY A 313 21.99 2.68 -18.87
CA GLY A 313 21.82 4.10 -18.55
C GLY A 313 20.38 4.55 -18.26
N TYR A 314 19.38 3.68 -18.37
CA TYR A 314 18.02 4.01 -17.91
C TYR A 314 17.98 4.21 -16.40
N GLN A 315 17.14 5.15 -15.95
CA GLN A 315 17.07 5.57 -14.55
C GLN A 315 15.63 5.63 -14.03
N VAL A 316 15.50 5.46 -12.72
CA VAL A 316 14.30 5.79 -11.93
C VAL A 316 14.74 6.34 -10.58
N VAL A 317 13.92 7.21 -9.97
CA VAL A 317 14.14 7.74 -8.62
C VAL A 317 13.03 7.27 -7.69
N LEU A 318 13.38 6.88 -6.47
CA LEU A 318 12.44 6.42 -5.45
C LEU A 318 12.36 7.46 -4.32
N PRO A 319 11.17 7.96 -3.96
CA PRO A 319 11.03 8.94 -2.89
C PRO A 319 11.24 8.27 -1.52
N LEU A 320 11.82 9.01 -0.58
CA LEU A 320 12.02 8.58 0.79
C LEU A 320 12.12 9.80 1.69
N ILE A 321 11.48 9.77 2.86
CA ILE A 321 11.74 10.77 3.92
C ILE A 321 12.69 10.18 4.95
N ILE A 322 13.77 10.91 5.27
CA ILE A 322 14.56 10.63 6.46
C ILE A 322 14.07 11.56 7.56
N ARG A 323 13.47 10.96 8.59
CA ARG A 323 12.84 11.65 9.73
C ARG A 323 13.82 11.84 10.88
N ASP A 324 13.53 12.82 11.73
CA ASP A 324 14.06 12.93 13.08
C ASP A 324 12.90 13.08 14.06
N ASP A 325 12.60 12.01 14.79
CA ASP A 325 11.41 11.92 15.64
C ASP A 325 11.55 12.67 16.95
N ALA A 326 12.79 13.01 17.33
CA ALA A 326 13.09 13.83 18.50
C ALA A 326 13.20 15.32 18.15
N SER A 327 13.02 15.69 16.87
CA SER A 327 13.20 17.06 16.43
C SER A 327 12.23 18.01 17.11
N THR A 328 12.72 19.21 17.41
CA THR A 328 11.94 20.35 17.89
C THR A 328 12.09 21.55 16.95
N SER A 329 12.36 21.29 15.67
CA SER A 329 12.50 22.34 14.64
C SER A 329 11.25 23.23 14.62
N GLU A 330 11.41 24.51 14.28
CA GLU A 330 10.28 25.44 14.21
C GLU A 330 9.17 24.95 13.24
N TYR A 331 9.58 24.40 12.09
CA TYR A 331 8.69 23.94 11.03
C TYR A 331 8.75 22.42 10.85
N LEU A 332 7.60 21.76 10.86
CA LEU A 332 7.45 20.37 10.41
C LEU A 332 6.73 20.34 9.05
N VAL A 333 7.36 19.73 8.06
CA VAL A 333 6.86 19.65 6.68
C VAL A 333 6.28 18.26 6.43
N VAL A 334 5.04 18.20 5.95
CA VAL A 334 4.34 16.94 5.63
C VAL A 334 4.33 16.70 4.13
N ASN A 335 4.90 15.56 3.72
CA ASN A 335 4.85 15.05 2.34
C ASN A 335 3.66 14.10 2.12
N GLY A 336 2.96 14.28 0.99
CA GLY A 336 1.67 13.62 0.68
C GLY A 336 1.78 12.20 0.11
N PHE A 337 2.50 11.28 0.75
CA PHE A 337 2.75 9.92 0.24
C PHE A 337 1.48 9.07 0.03
N ASN A 338 0.43 9.25 0.82
CA ASN A 338 -0.86 8.60 0.56
C ASN A 338 -1.40 9.03 -0.81
N THR A 339 -1.25 10.31 -1.14
CA THR A 339 -1.69 10.87 -2.42
C THR A 339 -0.79 10.41 -3.55
N TYR A 340 0.53 10.38 -3.35
CA TYR A 340 1.44 9.82 -4.35
C TYR A 340 1.03 8.40 -4.75
N GLN A 341 0.55 7.64 -3.77
CA GLN A 341 0.12 6.26 -3.97
C GLN A 341 -1.27 6.14 -4.61
N ALA A 342 -2.22 7.02 -4.28
CA ALA A 342 -3.55 7.07 -4.90
C ALA A 342 -3.51 7.37 -6.41
N TYR A 343 -2.52 8.16 -6.85
CA TYR A 343 -2.29 8.48 -8.27
C TYR A 343 -1.32 7.52 -8.96
N ASN A 344 -0.77 6.53 -8.25
CA ASN A 344 0.20 5.60 -8.81
C ASN A 344 -0.49 4.57 -9.75
N ALA A 345 -0.43 4.82 -11.06
CA ALA A 345 -1.01 3.93 -12.07
C ALA A 345 -0.12 2.74 -12.48
N TRP A 346 0.97 2.46 -11.75
CA TRP A 346 1.85 1.34 -12.09
C TRP A 346 1.08 0.02 -12.06
N GLY A 347 1.37 -0.83 -13.05
CA GLY A 347 0.64 -2.08 -13.26
C GLY A 347 -0.72 -1.90 -13.91
N GLY A 348 -1.08 -0.67 -14.32
CA GLY A 348 -2.29 -0.39 -15.09
C GLY A 348 -3.52 -0.05 -14.26
N THR A 349 -3.41 0.18 -12.94
CA THR A 349 -4.55 0.56 -12.10
C THR A 349 -4.13 1.43 -10.92
N SER A 350 -4.99 2.35 -10.51
CA SER A 350 -4.90 3.18 -9.29
C SER A 350 -6.30 3.48 -8.76
N LEU A 351 -6.41 4.28 -7.70
CA LEU A 351 -7.70 4.83 -7.26
C LEU A 351 -8.38 5.74 -8.31
N TYR A 352 -7.66 6.20 -9.34
CA TYR A 352 -8.19 7.09 -10.39
C TYR A 352 -8.35 6.45 -11.76
N VAL A 353 -7.46 5.53 -12.14
CA VAL A 353 -7.46 4.94 -13.48
C VAL A 353 -7.47 3.42 -13.40
N ASN A 354 -8.06 2.77 -14.39
CA ASN A 354 -7.90 1.33 -14.56
C ASN A 354 -7.82 1.00 -16.05
N SER A 355 -6.67 0.53 -16.48
CA SER A 355 -6.36 0.11 -17.85
C SER A 355 -6.09 -1.41 -17.93
N LEU A 356 -6.39 -2.16 -16.86
CA LEU A 356 -6.26 -3.61 -16.88
C LEU A 356 -7.26 -4.22 -17.87
N PRO A 357 -6.87 -5.25 -18.64
CA PRO A 357 -7.80 -5.99 -19.48
C PRO A 357 -8.91 -6.57 -18.59
N SER A 358 -10.16 -6.21 -18.83
CA SER A 358 -11.30 -6.62 -18.00
C SER A 358 -11.56 -8.12 -18.13
N THR A 359 -10.78 -8.94 -17.42
CA THR A 359 -11.00 -10.39 -17.35
C THR A 359 -11.94 -10.75 -16.19
N LEU A 360 -12.13 -9.83 -15.22
CA LEU A 360 -12.99 -10.00 -14.04
C LEU A 360 -14.18 -9.02 -13.95
N SER A 361 -14.26 -8.00 -14.81
CA SER A 361 -15.34 -6.98 -14.78
C SER A 361 -16.24 -7.08 -16.01
N ALA A 362 -17.55 -7.30 -15.79
CA ALA A 362 -18.59 -7.10 -16.79
C ALA A 362 -19.04 -5.62 -16.89
N SER A 363 -18.45 -4.71 -16.09
CA SER A 363 -18.86 -3.31 -16.02
C SER A 363 -17.65 -2.36 -16.02
N GLY A 364 -17.10 -2.10 -17.20
CA GLY A 364 -16.26 -0.91 -17.48
C GLY A 364 -14.98 -0.69 -16.65
N THR A 365 -14.31 0.39 -17.03
CA THR A 365 -13.02 0.94 -16.61
C THR A 365 -13.03 1.46 -15.16
N ARG A 366 -13.42 0.62 -14.19
CA ARG A 366 -13.60 1.06 -12.79
C ARG A 366 -12.28 1.11 -12.03
N PRO A 367 -11.90 2.25 -11.42
CA PRO A 367 -10.67 2.37 -10.65
C PRO A 367 -10.61 1.41 -9.46
N ALA A 368 -9.41 1.16 -8.95
CA ALA A 368 -9.19 0.38 -7.73
C ALA A 368 -9.87 1.03 -6.51
N VAL A 369 -10.07 0.23 -5.46
CA VAL A 369 -10.46 0.72 -4.10
C VAL A 369 -9.36 0.49 -3.08
N VAL A 370 -8.27 -0.16 -3.50
CA VAL A 370 -7.06 -0.39 -2.70
C VAL A 370 -5.88 -0.07 -3.59
N ASP A 371 -4.90 0.65 -3.06
CA ASP A 371 -3.59 0.82 -3.68
C ASP A 371 -2.50 0.34 -2.72
N SER A 372 -1.44 -0.29 -3.25
CA SER A 372 -0.35 -0.86 -2.44
C SER A 372 0.98 -0.16 -2.70
N PHE A 373 1.68 0.22 -1.64
CA PHE A 373 3.03 0.76 -1.72
C PHE A 373 4.07 -0.30 -2.14
N ASP A 374 3.72 -1.59 -2.16
CA ASP A 374 4.60 -2.69 -2.59
C ASP A 374 4.67 -2.82 -4.11
N ARG A 375 4.78 -1.68 -4.79
CA ARG A 375 4.86 -1.57 -6.24
C ARG A 375 5.70 -0.35 -6.64
N PRO A 376 6.31 -0.36 -7.84
CA PRO A 376 7.05 0.79 -8.35
C PRO A 376 6.21 2.05 -8.56
N TYR A 377 6.91 3.17 -8.70
CA TYR A 377 6.36 4.43 -9.19
C TYR A 377 6.71 4.60 -10.68
N PRO A 378 5.71 4.67 -11.59
CA PRO A 378 5.92 4.58 -13.04
C PRO A 378 6.55 5.85 -13.63
N ARG A 379 6.62 6.94 -12.85
CA ARG A 379 7.35 8.16 -13.18
C ARG A 379 8.33 8.58 -12.08
N GLY A 380 8.83 7.62 -11.30
CA GLY A 380 9.63 7.90 -10.09
C GLY A 380 8.78 8.41 -8.93
N THR A 381 7.77 9.25 -9.21
CA THR A 381 6.70 9.66 -8.31
C THR A 381 5.48 10.16 -9.10
N ASP A 382 4.31 9.61 -8.72
CA ASP A 382 2.93 10.13 -8.79
C ASP A 382 2.30 10.87 -9.99
N GLY A 383 2.95 11.03 -11.14
CA GLY A 383 2.29 11.77 -12.23
C GLY A 383 2.33 13.30 -12.08
N GLY A 384 3.10 13.84 -11.14
CA GLY A 384 3.56 15.23 -11.18
C GLY A 384 3.64 16.00 -9.85
N ASN A 385 3.21 15.44 -8.71
CA ASN A 385 3.04 16.21 -7.46
C ASN A 385 4.30 16.25 -6.55
N ASP A 386 5.11 15.18 -6.45
CA ASP A 386 6.39 15.22 -5.72
C ASP A 386 7.37 16.27 -6.28
N SER A 387 7.35 16.51 -7.60
CA SER A 387 8.15 17.60 -8.18
C SER A 387 7.69 19.00 -7.71
N ASN A 388 6.43 19.16 -7.29
CA ASN A 388 5.93 20.41 -6.71
C ASN A 388 6.42 20.58 -5.26
N ASP A 389 6.55 19.49 -4.52
CA ASP A 389 6.94 19.50 -3.10
C ASP A 389 8.41 19.93 -2.90
N TYR A 390 9.29 19.60 -3.85
CA TYR A 390 10.69 20.03 -3.82
C TYR A 390 10.88 21.55 -3.84
N GLY A 391 9.98 22.31 -4.50
CA GLY A 391 10.12 23.76 -4.61
C GLY A 391 10.17 24.45 -3.25
N PHE A 392 9.27 24.07 -2.34
CA PHE A 392 9.27 24.58 -0.97
C PHE A 392 10.50 24.13 -0.19
N VAL A 393 10.93 22.86 -0.33
CA VAL A 393 12.12 22.33 0.34
C VAL A 393 13.34 23.18 0.01
N SER A 394 13.60 23.42 -1.28
CA SER A 394 14.72 24.25 -1.72
C SER A 394 14.62 25.69 -1.20
N TRP A 395 13.43 26.28 -1.24
CA TRP A 395 13.21 27.66 -0.78
C TRP A 395 13.40 27.81 0.72
N ALA A 396 12.83 26.90 1.53
CA ALA A 396 12.95 26.94 2.98
C ALA A 396 14.41 26.78 3.43
N GLU A 397 15.15 25.88 2.79
CA GLU A 397 16.56 25.68 3.10
C GLU A 397 17.43 26.85 2.63
N GLU A 398 17.15 27.46 1.48
CA GLU A 398 17.84 28.68 1.01
C GLU A 398 17.75 29.81 2.04
N HIS A 399 16.59 29.95 2.69
CA HIS A 399 16.34 30.97 3.71
C HIS A 399 16.78 30.52 5.12
N GLY A 400 17.42 29.37 5.24
CA GLY A 400 17.95 28.86 6.51
C GLY A 400 16.88 28.50 7.53
N LEU A 401 15.65 28.19 7.10
CA LEU A 401 14.58 27.79 8.01
C LEU A 401 14.92 26.46 8.70
N GLU A 402 14.62 26.38 9.99
CA GLU A 402 14.74 25.14 10.77
C GLU A 402 13.56 24.22 10.45
N VAL A 403 13.79 23.30 9.52
CA VAL A 403 12.77 22.39 8.99
C VAL A 403 13.06 20.93 9.34
N SER A 404 12.00 20.22 9.72
CA SER A 404 11.97 18.76 9.80
C SER A 404 10.89 18.20 8.89
N TYR A 405 10.94 16.91 8.58
CA TYR A 405 10.09 16.29 7.56
C TYR A 405 9.41 15.03 8.07
N THR A 406 8.16 14.83 7.65
CA THR A 406 7.38 13.62 7.90
C THR A 406 6.47 13.30 6.70
N THR A 407 5.75 12.19 6.75
CA THR A 407 4.76 11.83 5.72
C THR A 407 3.36 11.75 6.31
N ASP A 408 2.35 12.05 5.51
CA ASP A 408 0.94 11.78 5.84
C ASP A 408 0.69 10.29 6.18
N ASN A 409 1.51 9.38 5.62
CA ASN A 409 1.48 7.95 5.90
C ASN A 409 2.01 7.59 7.31
N ASP A 410 2.85 8.44 7.91
CA ASP A 410 3.41 8.20 9.25
C ASP A 410 2.56 8.81 10.38
N LEU A 411 1.74 9.82 10.09
CA LEU A 411 0.99 10.57 11.11
C LEU A 411 -0.06 9.73 11.85
N ASP A 412 -0.45 8.56 11.33
CA ASP A 412 -1.27 7.59 12.07
C ASP A 412 -0.61 7.07 13.35
N HIS A 413 0.72 7.07 13.40
CA HIS A 413 1.48 6.58 14.55
C HIS A 413 2.40 7.64 15.15
N LEU A 414 2.75 8.66 14.38
CA LEU A 414 3.62 9.75 14.81
C LEU A 414 2.86 11.07 15.01
N GLY A 415 1.53 11.06 15.00
CA GLY A 415 0.73 12.27 15.21
C GLY A 415 1.03 13.02 16.52
N SER A 416 1.57 12.33 17.54
CA SER A 416 2.00 12.97 18.79
C SER A 416 3.23 13.86 18.62
N THR A 417 4.09 13.60 17.63
CA THR A 417 5.31 14.40 17.42
C THR A 417 5.00 15.80 16.88
N LEU A 418 3.79 16.03 16.34
CA LEU A 418 3.36 17.34 15.84
C LEU A 418 3.53 18.44 16.91
N GLN A 419 3.26 18.14 18.17
CA GLN A 419 3.34 19.10 19.28
C GLN A 419 4.78 19.48 19.67
N GLN A 420 5.79 18.82 19.12
CA GLN A 420 7.20 19.21 19.29
C GLN A 420 7.58 20.44 18.45
N HIS A 421 6.71 20.83 17.50
CA HIS A 421 6.95 21.89 16.54
C HIS A 421 5.96 23.04 16.72
N ARG A 422 6.33 24.24 16.28
CA ARG A 422 5.45 25.42 16.35
C ARG A 422 4.57 25.58 15.13
N THR A 423 5.06 25.15 13.96
CA THR A 423 4.38 25.35 12.69
C THR A 423 4.37 24.06 11.88
N LEU A 424 3.19 23.64 11.44
CA LEU A 424 3.03 22.59 10.45
C LEU A 424 2.90 23.18 9.06
N VAL A 425 3.63 22.62 8.09
CA VAL A 425 3.53 22.96 6.67
C VAL A 425 3.01 21.74 5.92
N ILE A 426 1.86 21.87 5.27
CA ILE A 426 1.31 20.84 4.38
C ILE A 426 1.63 21.26 2.94
N LEU A 427 2.36 20.41 2.22
CA LEU A 427 2.80 20.66 0.85
C LEU A 427 1.70 20.42 -0.19
N ALA A 428 2.02 20.54 -1.47
CA ALA A 428 1.12 20.96 -2.55
C ALA A 428 -0.21 20.20 -2.67
N HIS A 429 -0.22 18.87 -2.64
CA HIS A 429 -1.43 18.07 -2.88
C HIS A 429 -1.51 16.81 -2.01
N ALA A 430 -1.69 16.97 -0.70
CA ALA A 430 -1.99 15.86 0.20
C ALA A 430 -3.52 15.67 0.31
N GLU A 431 -4.09 15.03 -0.70
CA GLU A 431 -5.53 14.81 -0.87
C GLU A 431 -6.08 13.69 0.04
N TYR A 432 -5.29 12.64 0.29
CA TYR A 432 -5.74 11.40 0.96
C TYR A 432 -5.23 11.28 2.40
N TRP A 433 -6.15 11.19 3.34
CA TRP A 433 -5.83 11.13 4.77
C TRP A 433 -6.64 10.09 5.51
N THR A 434 -6.00 9.52 6.51
CA THR A 434 -6.62 8.68 7.53
C THR A 434 -7.34 9.54 8.57
N ASP A 435 -8.27 8.95 9.31
CA ASP A 435 -8.94 9.67 10.42
C ASP A 435 -7.94 10.08 11.49
N GLN A 436 -7.03 9.17 11.87
CA GLN A 436 -6.07 9.39 12.94
C GLN A 436 -5.07 10.48 12.59
N GLY A 437 -4.41 10.39 11.43
CA GLY A 437 -3.48 11.42 10.95
C GLY A 437 -4.13 12.80 10.84
N ARG A 438 -5.35 12.88 10.28
CA ARG A 438 -6.07 14.16 10.17
C ARG A 438 -6.51 14.72 11.52
N ALA A 439 -6.98 13.87 12.43
CA ALA A 439 -7.34 14.27 13.79
C ALA A 439 -6.12 14.76 14.57
N ALA A 440 -4.95 14.16 14.38
CA ALA A 440 -3.71 14.63 14.99
C ALA A 440 -3.40 16.08 14.58
N VAL A 441 -3.52 16.40 13.28
CA VAL A 441 -3.35 17.77 12.80
C VAL A 441 -4.39 18.72 13.40
N ALA A 442 -5.67 18.34 13.36
CA ALA A 442 -6.75 19.15 13.93
C ALA A 442 -6.52 19.47 15.42
N ASN A 443 -6.10 18.45 16.19
CA ASN A 443 -5.81 18.61 17.62
C ASN A 443 -4.60 19.50 17.87
N ALA A 444 -3.54 19.35 17.07
CA ALA A 444 -2.34 20.18 17.20
C ALA A 444 -2.63 21.66 16.87
N VAL A 445 -3.38 21.93 15.80
CA VAL A 445 -3.83 23.29 15.44
C VAL A 445 -4.73 23.87 16.54
N THR A 446 -5.70 23.10 17.03
CA THR A 446 -6.58 23.52 18.14
C THR A 446 -5.80 23.81 19.43
N SER A 447 -4.64 23.14 19.62
CA SER A 447 -3.74 23.35 20.76
C SER A 447 -2.76 24.51 20.57
N GLY A 448 -2.89 25.29 19.48
CA GLY A 448 -2.10 26.51 19.24
C GLY A 448 -0.93 26.35 18.27
N MET A 449 -0.79 25.21 17.58
CA MET A 449 0.19 25.06 16.50
C MET A 449 -0.23 25.89 15.29
N ASN A 450 0.71 26.62 14.68
CA ASN A 450 0.46 27.31 13.42
C ASN A 450 0.32 26.31 12.27
N LEU A 451 -0.52 26.63 11.29
CA LEU A 451 -0.68 25.84 10.08
C LEU A 451 -0.41 26.69 8.85
N ILE A 452 0.47 26.23 7.97
CA ILE A 452 0.68 26.75 6.63
C ILE A 452 0.21 25.66 5.66
N ASN A 453 -0.91 25.91 4.97
CA ASN A 453 -1.32 25.08 3.86
C ASN A 453 -0.83 25.69 2.53
N LEU A 454 0.09 25.02 1.84
CA LEU A 454 0.65 25.46 0.55
C LEU A 454 0.02 24.75 -0.65
N GLY A 455 -1.18 24.21 -0.46
CA GLY A 455 -1.83 23.35 -1.42
C GLY A 455 -3.34 23.47 -1.49
N THR A 456 -3.93 22.83 -2.49
CA THR A 456 -5.39 22.75 -2.66
C THR A 456 -5.85 21.29 -2.71
N ASN A 457 -7.15 21.08 -2.50
CA ASN A 457 -7.74 19.74 -2.39
C ASN A 457 -7.11 18.87 -1.27
N GLN A 458 -6.68 19.53 -0.20
CA GLN A 458 -6.10 18.90 0.98
C GLN A 458 -7.19 18.30 1.86
N PHE A 459 -6.89 17.23 2.60
CA PHE A 459 -7.85 16.60 3.53
C PHE A 459 -9.18 16.16 2.88
N TYR A 460 -9.19 15.85 1.60
CA TYR A 460 -10.41 15.66 0.82
C TYR A 460 -10.98 14.24 1.00
N TRP A 461 -10.16 13.22 0.71
CA TRP A 461 -10.58 11.81 0.77
C TRP A 461 -10.15 11.13 2.06
N ARG A 462 -11.11 10.43 2.69
CA ARG A 462 -10.84 9.53 3.79
C ARG A 462 -10.32 8.18 3.29
N ILE A 463 -9.24 7.71 3.88
CA ILE A 463 -8.66 6.38 3.64
C ILE A 463 -8.54 5.59 4.94
N GLU A 464 -8.45 4.28 4.79
CA GLU A 464 -7.93 3.38 5.82
C GLU A 464 -6.55 2.90 5.41
N GLN A 465 -5.60 2.92 6.33
CA GLN A 465 -4.30 2.29 6.15
C GLN A 465 -4.33 0.84 6.64
N HIS A 466 -3.67 -0.03 5.89
CA HIS A 466 -3.56 -1.45 6.18
C HIS A 466 -2.13 -1.94 5.94
N PRO A 467 -1.72 -3.07 6.55
CA PRO A 467 -0.52 -3.78 6.13
C PRO A 467 -0.58 -4.13 4.64
N GLY A 468 0.60 -4.23 4.03
CA GLY A 468 0.73 -4.56 2.62
C GLY A 468 0.14 -5.93 2.34
N ILE A 469 -0.80 -6.00 1.41
CA ILE A 469 -1.45 -7.26 1.03
C ILE A 469 -0.44 -8.30 0.51
N VAL A 470 0.79 -7.93 0.18
CA VAL A 470 1.79 -8.90 -0.27
C VAL A 470 2.95 -9.00 0.71
N SER A 471 3.46 -7.87 1.19
CA SER A 471 4.60 -7.85 2.11
C SER A 471 4.25 -8.17 3.56
N GLY A 472 3.01 -7.91 3.99
CA GLY A 472 2.60 -7.93 5.40
C GLY A 472 3.21 -6.81 6.25
N LEU A 473 4.01 -5.91 5.66
CA LEU A 473 4.61 -4.77 6.37
C LEU A 473 3.53 -3.72 6.70
N PRO A 474 3.63 -3.02 7.84
CA PRO A 474 2.64 -2.02 8.25
C PRO A 474 2.60 -0.84 7.28
N ASN A 475 1.42 -0.23 7.12
CA ASN A 475 1.17 0.98 6.33
C ASN A 475 1.68 0.87 4.89
N ARG A 476 1.39 -0.27 4.24
CA ARG A 476 1.78 -0.57 2.85
C ARG A 476 0.59 -0.74 1.90
N SER A 477 -0.62 -0.44 2.38
CA SER A 477 -1.83 -0.35 1.55
C SER A 477 -2.76 0.75 2.06
N ILE A 478 -3.37 1.47 1.12
CA ILE A 478 -4.46 2.43 1.39
C ILE A 478 -5.75 1.91 0.78
N PHE A 479 -6.85 1.99 1.52
CA PHE A 479 -8.19 1.59 1.08
C PHE A 479 -9.15 2.78 1.12
N THR A 480 -9.99 2.90 0.08
CA THR A 480 -11.14 3.79 0.06
C THR A 480 -12.20 3.27 -0.89
N SER A 481 -13.47 3.30 -0.47
CA SER A 481 -14.62 3.10 -1.37
C SER A 481 -15.04 4.37 -2.10
N ARG A 482 -14.39 5.52 -1.81
CA ARG A 482 -14.80 6.87 -2.24
C ARG A 482 -16.28 7.17 -2.01
N SER A 483 -16.85 6.53 -0.99
CA SER A 483 -18.24 6.63 -0.60
C SER A 483 -18.40 6.16 0.85
N GLY A 484 -19.53 6.51 1.47
CA GLY A 484 -19.84 6.06 2.83
C GLY A 484 -18.73 6.45 3.81
N SER A 485 -18.33 5.49 4.67
CA SER A 485 -17.34 5.73 5.72
C SER A 485 -15.98 6.17 5.17
N THR A 486 -15.51 5.67 4.03
CA THR A 486 -14.24 6.14 3.41
C THR A 486 -14.49 7.09 2.24
N GLY A 487 -15.61 7.84 2.29
CA GLY A 487 -15.94 8.88 1.32
C GLY A 487 -15.22 10.21 1.61
N LEU A 488 -15.79 11.30 1.13
CA LEU A 488 -15.28 12.64 1.43
C LEU A 488 -15.34 12.91 2.93
N PHE A 489 -14.30 13.52 3.48
CA PHE A 489 -14.30 13.93 4.88
C PHE A 489 -15.46 14.89 5.21
N ARG A 490 -15.74 15.86 4.33
CA ARG A 490 -16.88 16.78 4.48
C ARG A 490 -18.24 16.07 4.51
N ALA A 491 -18.41 15.03 3.70
CA ALA A 491 -19.65 14.24 3.67
C ALA A 491 -19.84 13.40 4.94
N ASN A 492 -18.78 13.23 5.73
CA ASN A 492 -18.77 12.53 7.01
C ASN A 492 -18.69 13.51 8.21
N GLY A 493 -19.12 14.77 8.02
CA GLY A 493 -19.22 15.76 9.10
C GLY A 493 -17.89 16.39 9.53
N GLN A 494 -16.81 16.19 8.77
CA GLN A 494 -15.50 16.76 9.06
C GLN A 494 -14.99 17.57 7.85
N PRO A 495 -15.55 18.75 7.56
CA PRO A 495 -15.19 19.50 6.37
C PRO A 495 -13.77 20.09 6.47
N GLU A 496 -13.13 20.33 5.33
CA GLU A 496 -11.71 20.72 5.21
C GLU A 496 -11.45 22.10 5.85
N GLN A 497 -12.35 23.05 5.63
CA GLN A 497 -12.27 24.42 6.14
C GLN A 497 -12.27 24.51 7.67
N ALA A 498 -12.75 23.48 8.36
CA ALA A 498 -12.72 23.46 9.83
C ALA A 498 -11.29 23.38 10.37
N ILE A 499 -10.34 22.94 9.54
CA ILE A 499 -8.91 22.87 9.89
C ILE A 499 -8.11 23.87 9.05
N LEU A 500 -8.37 23.92 7.74
CA LEU A 500 -7.54 24.67 6.80
C LEU A 500 -7.90 26.15 6.71
N GLY A 501 -9.17 26.50 6.97
CA GLY A 501 -9.71 27.83 6.66
C GLY A 501 -10.32 27.91 5.25
N GLU A 502 -9.92 27.04 4.32
CA GLU A 502 -10.50 26.92 2.98
C GLU A 502 -11.11 25.54 2.68
N GLN A 503 -11.96 25.50 1.65
CA GLN A 503 -12.64 24.30 1.18
C GLN A 503 -12.45 24.14 -0.33
N TYR A 504 -12.22 22.89 -0.78
CA TYR A 504 -12.15 22.60 -2.23
C TYR A 504 -13.49 22.88 -2.92
N THR A 505 -13.45 23.68 -4.00
CA THR A 505 -14.59 24.10 -4.83
C THR A 505 -14.57 23.52 -6.26
N GLY A 506 -13.43 22.98 -6.72
CA GLY A 506 -13.29 22.41 -8.08
C GLY A 506 -12.96 23.42 -9.18
N ASP A 507 -12.71 24.68 -8.82
CA ASP A 507 -12.35 25.73 -9.78
C ASP A 507 -10.86 25.64 -10.15
N TRP A 508 -10.58 25.54 -11.45
CA TRP A 508 -9.22 25.61 -12.00
C TRP A 508 -8.93 27.03 -12.48
N GLY A 509 -7.91 27.68 -11.90
CA GLY A 509 -7.47 29.02 -12.34
C GLY A 509 -8.30 30.19 -11.82
N ALA A 510 -8.90 30.05 -10.63
CA ALA A 510 -9.55 31.19 -9.98
C ALA A 510 -8.51 32.23 -9.54
N TYR A 511 -8.64 33.45 -10.05
CA TYR A 511 -7.97 34.64 -9.50
C TYR A 511 -8.88 35.18 -8.39
N GLY A 512 -8.35 35.29 -7.17
CA GLY A 512 -9.08 35.84 -6.03
C GLY A 512 -8.68 37.29 -5.74
N ASP A 513 -9.62 38.08 -5.21
CA ASP A 513 -9.36 39.43 -4.72
C ASP A 513 -8.79 39.38 -3.29
N VAL A 514 -7.76 40.18 -3.01
CA VAL A 514 -7.27 40.38 -1.64
C VAL A 514 -8.17 41.38 -0.92
N VAL A 515 -9.08 40.86 -0.09
CA VAL A 515 -10.09 41.69 0.60
C VAL A 515 -9.61 42.30 1.92
N ALA A 516 -8.38 41.99 2.36
CA ALA A 516 -7.79 42.44 3.62
C ALA A 516 -6.29 42.80 3.49
N ALA A 517 -5.98 43.78 2.64
CA ALA A 517 -4.61 44.20 2.33
C ALA A 517 -3.79 44.69 3.55
N ASN A 518 -4.45 45.17 4.61
CA ASN A 518 -3.79 45.61 5.86
C ASN A 518 -3.30 44.45 6.77
N ASN A 519 -3.21 43.23 6.26
CA ASN A 519 -2.67 42.08 6.99
C ASN A 519 -1.14 42.06 6.89
N TRP A 520 -0.45 41.73 7.98
CA TRP A 520 1.02 41.61 8.01
C TRP A 520 1.56 40.59 6.99
N LEU A 521 0.76 39.60 6.58
CA LEU A 521 1.09 38.64 5.53
C LEU A 521 1.41 39.30 4.17
N PHE A 522 0.86 40.49 3.91
CA PHE A 522 1.09 41.23 2.67
C PHE A 522 2.20 42.28 2.80
N ALA A 523 2.86 42.38 3.96
CA ALA A 523 3.95 43.33 4.17
C ALA A 523 5.07 43.11 3.14
N GLY A 524 5.45 44.18 2.43
CA GLY A 524 6.50 44.16 1.41
C GLY A 524 6.07 43.63 0.04
N THR A 525 4.80 43.24 -0.15
CA THR A 525 4.29 42.80 -1.47
C THR A 525 3.88 43.97 -2.38
N GLY A 526 3.65 45.15 -1.80
CA GLY A 526 3.15 46.34 -2.52
C GLY A 526 1.63 46.35 -2.72
N LEU A 527 0.91 45.40 -2.10
CA LEU A 527 -0.56 45.35 -2.04
C LEU A 527 -1.15 46.29 -0.99
#